data_AF-A0A661HX76-F1
#
_entry.id   AF-A0A661HX76-F1
#
_cell.length_a   1.000
_cell.length_b   1.000
_cell.length_c   1.000
_cell.angle_alpha   90.00
_cell.angle_beta   90.00
_cell.angle_gamma   90.00
#
_symmetry.space_group_name_H-M   'P 1'
#
loop_
_entity.id
_entity.type
_entity.pdbx_description
1 polymer ?
#
loop_
_entity_poly.entity_id
_entity_poly.type
_entity_poly.pdbx_seq_one_letter_code
_entity_poly.pdbx_strand_id
1 'polypeptide(L)'
;MAVTREQVAEIYVATFNRAPDSAGLDYWASTALSIEEIAQSFFEQDETQEKYPDTLSNALFVDEVYNNVYNHSGDPEGAAYWIAELDNGTPRNVMIIAMVNGAQGTDQDTLDNKVEVGLYFADNGTLLSYDQSIEVMEGVTSDDATVESAIAEVDAWSAAVQTIPLTIEIDAIVGTDLDNTITALVAADPSDTTLNPEDTIDGGGSDNRLALTNEAVVETTTLLSHMSSVATLAYTNSATGVQTIDTAGTTGVQTIEMYGESDDETVFANVVNIVNLELNGASATTRIDYTVATIINDDNMNIVNSSMETQVV
;
A
#
# COMPACT_ATOMS: atom_id res chain seq x y z
N MET A 1 16.29 -16.48 -13.89
CA MET A 1 16.87 -15.13 -13.73
C MET A 1 16.19 -14.50 -12.52
N ALA A 2 16.80 -13.53 -11.86
CA ALA A 2 16.09 -12.77 -10.83
C ALA A 2 14.94 -12.01 -11.49
N VAL A 3 13.82 -11.89 -10.79
CA VAL A 3 12.70 -11.02 -11.19
C VAL A 3 13.17 -9.57 -11.11
N THR A 4 12.73 -8.73 -12.04
CA THR A 4 13.09 -7.31 -12.10
C THR A 4 11.98 -6.44 -11.50
N ARG A 5 12.29 -5.19 -11.12
CA ARG A 5 11.28 -4.23 -10.63
C ARG A 5 10.26 -3.95 -11.73
N GLU A 6 10.71 -3.85 -12.98
CA GLU A 6 9.86 -3.70 -14.16
C GLU A 6 8.82 -4.81 -14.25
N GLN A 7 9.23 -6.08 -14.12
CA GLN A 7 8.31 -7.22 -14.15
C GLN A 7 7.33 -7.23 -12.99
N VAL A 8 7.74 -6.77 -11.81
CA VAL A 8 6.82 -6.65 -10.67
C VAL A 8 5.81 -5.53 -10.93
N ALA A 9 6.25 -4.37 -11.41
CA ALA A 9 5.38 -3.25 -11.76
C ALA A 9 4.35 -3.63 -12.84
N GLU A 10 4.72 -4.46 -13.83
CA GLU A 10 3.76 -5.02 -14.80
C GLU A 10 2.60 -5.77 -14.11
N ILE A 11 2.87 -6.50 -13.02
CA ILE A 11 1.84 -7.22 -12.25
C ILE A 11 0.96 -6.26 -11.47
N TYR A 12 1.51 -5.21 -10.84
CA TYR A 12 0.70 -4.17 -10.19
C TYR A 12 -0.21 -3.46 -11.18
N VAL A 13 0.33 -3.06 -12.35
CA VAL A 13 -0.46 -2.44 -13.42
C VAL A 13 -1.57 -3.37 -13.87
N ALA A 14 -1.25 -4.63 -14.20
CA ALA A 14 -2.24 -5.56 -14.73
C ALA A 14 -3.31 -5.96 -13.70
N THR A 15 -2.91 -6.12 -12.44
CA THR A 15 -3.81 -6.58 -11.38
C THR A 15 -4.63 -5.44 -10.80
N PHE A 16 -4.05 -4.26 -10.59
CA PHE A 16 -4.67 -3.19 -9.83
C PHE A 16 -4.89 -1.89 -10.60
N ASN A 17 -4.17 -1.68 -11.71
CA ASN A 17 -4.03 -0.38 -12.38
C ASN A 17 -3.55 0.70 -11.42
N ARG A 18 -2.51 0.37 -10.65
CA ARG A 18 -1.94 1.19 -9.57
C ARG A 18 -0.41 1.17 -9.68
N ALA A 19 0.23 2.27 -9.31
CA ALA A 19 1.67 2.30 -9.09
C ALA A 19 2.06 1.45 -7.88
N PRO A 20 3.14 0.65 -7.95
CA PRO A 20 3.68 0.01 -6.75
C PRO A 20 4.27 1.06 -5.80
N ASP A 21 4.26 0.77 -4.50
CA ASP A 21 5.09 1.52 -3.56
C ASP A 21 6.57 1.10 -3.70
N SER A 22 7.48 1.92 -3.18
CA SER A 22 8.93 1.64 -3.31
C SER A 22 9.35 0.34 -2.64
N ALA A 23 8.78 0.03 -1.47
CA ALA A 23 9.27 -1.01 -0.60
C ALA A 23 8.67 -2.38 -0.97
N GLY A 24 7.38 -2.44 -1.33
CA GLY A 24 6.76 -3.62 -1.93
C GLY A 24 7.47 -4.04 -3.22
N LEU A 25 7.73 -3.07 -4.10
CA LEU A 25 8.46 -3.28 -5.34
C LEU A 25 9.86 -3.91 -5.12
N ASP A 26 10.63 -3.33 -4.19
CA ASP A 26 11.97 -3.81 -3.87
C ASP A 26 11.94 -5.17 -3.17
N TYR A 27 10.96 -5.41 -2.30
CA TYR A 27 10.75 -6.72 -1.67
C TYR A 27 10.58 -7.78 -2.75
N TRP A 28 9.59 -7.61 -3.64
CA TRP A 28 9.23 -8.64 -4.62
C TRP A 28 10.39 -8.93 -5.57
N ALA A 29 11.09 -7.89 -6.02
CA ALA A 29 12.27 -8.01 -6.87
C ALA A 29 13.47 -8.67 -6.16
N SER A 30 13.53 -8.63 -4.82
CA SER A 30 14.59 -9.27 -4.02
C SER A 30 14.33 -10.74 -3.70
N THR A 31 13.08 -11.22 -3.84
CA THR A 31 12.72 -12.61 -3.52
C THR A 31 13.40 -13.62 -4.44
N ALA A 32 13.44 -14.88 -3.99
CA ALA A 32 13.88 -16.00 -4.83
C ALA A 32 12.75 -16.62 -5.67
N LEU A 33 11.54 -16.06 -5.58
CA LEU A 33 10.34 -16.54 -6.28
C LEU A 33 10.43 -16.25 -7.79
N SER A 34 9.76 -17.06 -8.59
CA SER A 34 9.51 -16.74 -9.99
C SER A 34 8.42 -15.68 -10.13
N ILE A 35 8.31 -15.04 -11.30
CA ILE A 35 7.26 -14.05 -11.53
C ILE A 35 5.86 -14.66 -11.43
N GLU A 36 5.70 -15.94 -11.80
CA GLU A 36 4.44 -16.68 -11.66
C GLU A 36 4.11 -16.97 -10.19
N GLU A 37 5.11 -17.25 -9.36
CA GLU A 37 4.95 -17.43 -7.91
C GLU A 37 4.60 -16.11 -7.23
N ILE A 38 5.21 -14.99 -7.65
CA ILE A 38 4.86 -13.65 -7.19
C ILE A 38 3.42 -13.31 -7.58
N ALA A 39 3.05 -13.46 -8.86
CA ALA A 39 1.70 -13.21 -9.32
C ALA A 39 0.67 -14.11 -8.62
N GLN A 40 1.00 -15.37 -8.31
CA GLN A 40 0.16 -16.21 -7.47
C GLN A 40 -0.02 -15.63 -6.06
N SER A 41 1.07 -15.15 -5.45
CA SER A 41 1.03 -14.55 -4.12
C SER A 41 0.18 -13.28 -4.06
N PHE A 42 0.12 -12.48 -5.13
CA PHE A 42 -0.78 -11.33 -5.23
C PHE A 42 -2.25 -11.76 -5.11
N PHE A 43 -2.66 -12.84 -5.78
CA PHE A 43 -4.04 -13.37 -5.72
C PHE A 43 -4.40 -14.02 -4.39
N GLU A 44 -3.42 -14.31 -3.55
CA GLU A 44 -3.63 -14.79 -2.19
C GLU A 44 -3.85 -13.65 -1.19
N GLN A 45 -3.57 -12.39 -1.58
CA GLN A 45 -3.80 -11.23 -0.74
C GLN A 45 -5.29 -10.87 -0.64
N ASP A 46 -5.68 -10.34 0.52
CA ASP A 46 -7.03 -9.88 0.79
C ASP A 46 -7.46 -8.78 -0.19
N GLU A 47 -6.53 -7.88 -0.58
CA GLU A 47 -6.78 -6.85 -1.61
C GLU A 47 -7.30 -7.46 -2.91
N THR A 48 -6.59 -8.47 -3.43
CA THR A 48 -6.98 -9.11 -4.69
C THR A 48 -8.26 -9.91 -4.54
N GLN A 49 -8.49 -10.55 -3.39
CA GLN A 49 -9.73 -11.29 -3.13
C GLN A 49 -10.93 -10.36 -2.99
N GLU A 50 -10.74 -9.14 -2.50
CA GLU A 50 -11.79 -8.12 -2.44
C GLU A 50 -12.05 -7.49 -3.81
N LYS A 51 -11.01 -7.15 -4.57
CA LYS A 51 -11.14 -6.61 -5.93
C LYS A 51 -11.72 -7.63 -6.90
N TYR A 52 -11.28 -8.88 -6.79
CA TYR A 52 -11.64 -9.99 -7.67
C TYR A 52 -12.20 -11.18 -6.88
N PRO A 53 -13.36 -11.03 -6.21
CA PRO A 53 -13.92 -12.11 -5.42
C PRO A 53 -14.26 -13.32 -6.29
N ASP A 54 -14.35 -14.50 -5.68
CA ASP A 54 -14.75 -15.75 -6.37
C ASP A 54 -16.11 -15.64 -7.07
N THR A 55 -16.95 -14.70 -6.63
CA THR A 55 -18.26 -14.41 -7.22
C THR A 55 -18.20 -13.50 -8.45
N LEU A 56 -17.07 -12.84 -8.71
CA LEU A 56 -16.86 -12.03 -9.91
C LEU A 56 -16.81 -12.97 -11.13
N SER A 57 -17.61 -12.68 -12.15
CA SER A 57 -17.60 -13.50 -13.37
C SER A 57 -16.29 -13.37 -14.13
N ASN A 58 -15.89 -14.44 -14.82
CA ASN A 58 -14.71 -14.42 -15.70
C ASN A 58 -14.80 -13.34 -16.78
N ALA A 59 -16.01 -13.03 -17.30
CA ALA A 59 -16.20 -11.97 -18.28
C ALA A 59 -15.85 -10.57 -17.73
N LEU A 60 -16.30 -10.25 -16.51
CA LEU A 60 -15.96 -8.98 -15.86
C LEU A 60 -14.47 -8.91 -15.51
N PHE A 61 -13.91 -10.00 -14.98
CA PHE A 61 -12.47 -10.06 -14.70
C PHE A 61 -11.63 -9.82 -15.97
N VAL A 62 -12.00 -10.46 -17.08
CA VAL A 62 -11.31 -10.29 -18.37
C VAL A 62 -11.38 -8.84 -18.85
N ASP A 63 -12.56 -8.21 -18.81
CA ASP A 63 -12.74 -6.82 -19.22
C ASP A 63 -11.85 -5.87 -18.38
N GLU A 64 -11.80 -6.09 -17.07
CA GLU A 64 -10.99 -5.28 -16.16
C GLU A 64 -9.49 -5.43 -16.39
N VAL A 65 -8.98 -6.65 -16.59
CA VAL A 65 -7.55 -6.82 -16.93
C VAL A 65 -7.22 -6.18 -18.28
N TYR A 66 -8.13 -6.24 -19.26
CA TYR A 66 -7.96 -5.55 -20.54
C TYR A 66 -7.87 -4.02 -20.36
N ASN A 67 -8.76 -3.43 -19.56
CA ASN A 67 -8.72 -2.00 -19.25
C ASN A 67 -7.44 -1.63 -18.47
N ASN A 68 -7.04 -2.44 -17.50
CA ASN A 68 -5.83 -2.19 -16.71
C ASN A 68 -4.56 -2.21 -17.57
N VAL A 69 -4.37 -3.25 -18.39
CA VAL A 69 -3.12 -3.41 -19.15
C VAL A 69 -3.10 -2.51 -20.40
N TYR A 70 -4.23 -2.39 -21.11
CA TYR A 70 -4.25 -1.79 -22.46
C TYR A 70 -5.15 -0.57 -22.62
N ASN A 71 -5.90 -0.15 -21.58
CA ASN A 71 -6.89 0.95 -21.63
C ASN A 71 -8.00 0.77 -22.67
N HIS A 72 -8.34 -0.46 -23.02
CA HIS A 72 -9.49 -0.74 -23.85
C HIS A 72 -10.05 -2.13 -23.54
N SER A 73 -11.34 -2.32 -23.79
CA SER A 73 -11.95 -3.65 -23.78
C SER A 73 -11.32 -4.55 -24.84
N GLY A 74 -11.12 -5.83 -24.55
CA GLY A 74 -10.63 -6.79 -25.54
C GLY A 74 -11.53 -6.90 -26.78
N ASP A 75 -10.95 -7.23 -27.92
CA ASP A 75 -11.75 -7.55 -29.10
C ASP A 75 -12.63 -8.79 -28.83
N PRO A 76 -13.76 -8.96 -29.54
CA PRO A 76 -14.70 -10.04 -29.23
C PRO A 76 -14.08 -11.44 -29.25
N GLU A 77 -13.14 -11.70 -30.16
CA GLU A 77 -12.45 -12.98 -30.28
C GLU A 77 -11.44 -13.18 -29.14
N GLY A 78 -10.63 -12.18 -28.82
CA GLY A 78 -9.65 -12.19 -27.73
C GLY A 78 -10.30 -12.32 -26.35
N ALA A 79 -11.38 -11.56 -26.10
CA ALA A 79 -12.14 -11.67 -24.86
C ALA A 79 -12.81 -13.05 -24.72
N ALA A 80 -13.42 -13.57 -25.80
CA ALA A 80 -14.03 -14.90 -25.77
C ALA A 80 -13.01 -16.02 -25.55
N TYR A 81 -11.80 -15.88 -26.08
CA TYR A 81 -10.70 -16.81 -25.84
C TYR A 81 -10.34 -16.88 -24.36
N TRP A 82 -10.07 -15.73 -23.72
CA TRP A 82 -9.69 -15.70 -22.31
C TRP A 82 -10.81 -16.16 -21.37
N ILE A 83 -12.06 -15.78 -21.65
CA ILE A 83 -13.21 -16.29 -20.90
C ILE A 83 -13.27 -17.81 -20.96
N ALA A 84 -13.07 -18.41 -22.14
CA ALA A 84 -13.07 -19.86 -22.30
C ALA A 84 -11.90 -20.54 -21.56
N GLU A 85 -10.71 -19.94 -21.56
CA GLU A 85 -9.55 -20.47 -20.82
C GLU A 85 -9.81 -20.46 -19.30
N LEU A 86 -10.38 -19.37 -18.77
CA LEU A 86 -10.76 -19.28 -17.35
C LEU A 86 -11.89 -20.25 -16.99
N ASP A 87 -12.91 -20.39 -17.84
CA ASP A 87 -14.00 -21.34 -17.63
C ASP A 87 -13.51 -22.81 -17.63
N ASN A 88 -12.42 -23.09 -18.35
CA ASN A 88 -11.75 -24.39 -18.36
C ASN A 88 -10.77 -24.60 -17.20
N GLY A 89 -10.66 -23.63 -16.27
CA GLY A 89 -9.87 -23.74 -15.04
C GLY A 89 -8.47 -23.15 -15.12
N THR A 90 -8.17 -22.32 -16.12
CA THR A 90 -6.93 -21.53 -16.12
C THR A 90 -6.95 -20.55 -14.95
N PRO A 91 -5.90 -20.51 -14.12
CA PRO A 91 -5.82 -19.53 -13.03
C PRO A 91 -5.77 -18.08 -13.53
N ARG A 92 -6.39 -17.15 -12.80
CA ARG A 92 -6.45 -15.72 -13.15
C ARG A 92 -5.07 -15.06 -13.24
N ASN A 93 -4.16 -15.37 -12.32
CA ASN A 93 -2.76 -14.94 -12.36
C ASN A 93 -2.03 -15.40 -13.63
N VAL A 94 -2.31 -16.61 -14.12
CA VAL A 94 -1.72 -17.12 -15.37
C VAL A 94 -2.21 -16.32 -16.58
N MET A 95 -3.48 -15.94 -16.61
CA MET A 95 -4.01 -15.06 -17.65
C MET A 95 -3.33 -13.68 -17.62
N ILE A 96 -3.19 -13.06 -16.45
CA ILE A 96 -2.51 -11.76 -16.30
C ILE A 96 -1.09 -11.82 -16.87
N ILE A 97 -0.30 -12.82 -16.47
CA ILE A 97 1.06 -13.02 -16.98
C ILE A 97 1.06 -13.19 -18.51
N ALA A 98 0.10 -13.93 -19.06
CA ALA A 98 0.02 -14.16 -20.49
C ALA A 98 -0.41 -12.90 -21.27
N MET A 99 -1.25 -12.04 -20.68
CA MET A 99 -1.60 -10.74 -21.26
C MET A 99 -0.40 -9.81 -21.25
N VAL A 100 0.27 -9.61 -20.11
CA VAL A 100 1.50 -8.81 -20.01
C VAL A 100 2.53 -9.22 -21.08
N ASN A 101 2.83 -10.52 -21.19
CA ASN A 101 3.78 -11.03 -22.18
C ASN A 101 3.26 -10.98 -23.63
N GLY A 102 1.95 -10.83 -23.82
CA GLY A 102 1.27 -10.82 -25.11
C GLY A 102 1.05 -9.43 -25.69
N ALA A 103 1.37 -8.37 -24.95
CA ALA A 103 1.21 -6.98 -25.37
C ALA A 103 2.02 -6.69 -26.65
N GLN A 104 1.43 -5.95 -27.60
CA GLN A 104 2.08 -5.62 -28.88
C GLN A 104 1.59 -4.27 -29.41
N GLY A 105 2.43 -3.56 -30.16
CA GLY A 105 2.07 -2.27 -30.76
C GLY A 105 1.62 -1.28 -29.68
N THR A 106 0.47 -0.63 -29.89
CA THR A 106 -0.08 0.36 -28.94
C THR A 106 -0.37 -0.21 -27.55
N ASP A 107 -0.60 -1.51 -27.45
CA ASP A 107 -0.88 -2.19 -26.18
C ASP A 107 0.42 -2.32 -25.38
N GLN A 108 1.52 -2.64 -26.06
CA GLN A 108 2.87 -2.62 -25.47
C GLN A 108 3.25 -1.21 -25.06
N ASP A 109 3.06 -0.23 -25.95
CA ASP A 109 3.38 1.18 -25.65
C ASP A 109 2.58 1.68 -24.43
N THR A 110 1.32 1.29 -24.29
CA THR A 110 0.49 1.64 -23.11
C THR A 110 1.00 0.99 -21.83
N LEU A 111 1.33 -0.31 -21.88
CA LEU A 111 1.85 -1.02 -20.72
C LEU A 111 3.22 -0.47 -20.29
N ASP A 112 4.14 -0.26 -21.23
CA ASP A 112 5.47 0.29 -20.98
C ASP A 112 5.37 1.67 -20.32
N ASN A 113 4.48 2.53 -20.83
CA ASN A 113 4.24 3.86 -20.26
C ASN A 113 3.67 3.80 -18.83
N LYS A 114 2.72 2.89 -18.57
CA LYS A 114 2.20 2.68 -17.21
C LYS A 114 3.28 2.16 -16.27
N VAL A 115 4.12 1.23 -16.72
CA VAL A 115 5.24 0.71 -15.94
C VAL A 115 6.25 1.83 -15.64
N GLU A 116 6.58 2.68 -16.62
CA GLU A 116 7.48 3.82 -16.41
C GLU A 116 6.94 4.79 -15.34
N VAL A 117 5.65 5.17 -15.44
CA VAL A 117 4.99 6.01 -14.44
C VAL A 117 4.98 5.34 -13.06
N GLY A 118 4.68 4.04 -13.01
CA GLY A 118 4.66 3.28 -11.76
C GLY A 118 6.01 3.20 -11.07
N LEU A 119 7.09 2.97 -11.83
CA LEU A 119 8.45 2.98 -11.30
C LEU A 119 8.86 4.39 -10.86
N TYR A 120 8.46 5.44 -11.60
CA TYR A 120 8.73 6.81 -11.20
C TYR A 120 8.02 7.18 -9.89
N PHE A 121 6.75 6.80 -9.75
CA PHE A 121 5.97 6.97 -8.54
C PHE A 121 6.62 6.23 -7.37
N ALA A 122 7.03 4.98 -7.55
CA ALA A 122 7.74 4.22 -6.51
C ALA A 122 9.01 4.95 -6.04
N ASP A 123 9.83 5.45 -6.96
CA ASP A 123 11.12 6.06 -6.62
C ASP A 123 11.01 7.49 -6.07
N ASN A 124 9.99 8.26 -6.47
CA ASN A 124 9.90 9.70 -6.19
C ASN A 124 8.68 10.09 -5.35
N GLY A 125 7.64 9.25 -5.33
CA GLY A 125 6.38 9.45 -4.62
C GLY A 125 6.32 8.77 -3.26
N THR A 126 7.45 8.55 -2.58
CA THR A 126 7.52 7.79 -1.31
C THR A 126 6.67 8.37 -0.16
N LEU A 127 6.20 9.60 -0.29
CA LEU A 127 5.29 10.23 0.68
C LEU A 127 3.85 10.38 0.17
N LEU A 128 3.54 9.91 -1.04
CA LEU A 128 2.22 10.01 -1.63
C LEU A 128 1.30 8.92 -1.09
N SER A 129 0.00 9.15 -1.20
CA SER A 129 -1.03 8.25 -0.69
C SER A 129 -1.31 7.09 -1.64
N TYR A 130 -2.00 6.08 -1.11
CA TYR A 130 -2.58 4.98 -1.90
C TYR A 130 -3.51 5.50 -3.00
N ASP A 131 -4.33 6.51 -2.71
CA ASP A 131 -5.23 7.07 -3.73
C ASP A 131 -4.44 7.74 -4.87
N GLN A 132 -3.33 8.42 -4.54
CA GLN A 132 -2.44 9.02 -5.53
C GLN A 132 -1.71 7.96 -6.39
N SER A 133 -1.43 6.77 -5.86
CA SER A 133 -0.82 5.68 -6.64
C SER A 133 -1.79 5.09 -7.67
N ILE A 134 -3.10 5.21 -7.45
CA ILE A 134 -4.13 4.91 -8.43
C ILE A 134 -4.32 6.09 -9.39
N GLU A 135 -4.45 7.31 -8.86
CA GLU A 135 -4.71 8.53 -9.64
C GLU A 135 -3.63 8.78 -10.69
N VAL A 136 -2.35 8.56 -10.35
CA VAL A 136 -1.23 8.75 -11.29
C VAL A 136 -1.32 7.84 -12.54
N MET A 137 -1.99 6.69 -12.42
CA MET A 137 -2.18 5.75 -13.53
C MET A 137 -3.37 6.13 -14.41
N GLU A 138 -4.26 7.00 -13.93
CA GLU A 138 -5.42 7.45 -14.67
C GLU A 138 -4.99 8.33 -15.86
N GLY A 139 -5.30 7.88 -17.08
CA GLY A 139 -5.02 8.65 -18.28
C GLY A 139 -3.61 8.48 -18.85
N VAL A 140 -2.76 7.62 -18.27
CA VAL A 140 -1.53 7.14 -18.91
C VAL A 140 -1.90 6.26 -20.10
N THR A 141 -1.46 6.60 -21.30
CA THR A 141 -1.79 5.91 -22.56
C THR A 141 -0.53 5.59 -23.37
N SER A 142 -0.69 5.07 -24.59
CA SER A 142 0.42 4.88 -25.55
C SER A 142 1.05 6.18 -26.09
N ASP A 143 0.55 7.36 -25.72
CA ASP A 143 1.19 8.64 -26.04
C ASP A 143 2.18 9.03 -24.92
N ASP A 144 3.48 9.11 -25.25
CA ASP A 144 4.56 9.51 -24.34
C ASP A 144 4.29 10.85 -23.61
N ALA A 145 3.50 11.75 -24.20
CA ALA A 145 3.11 13.01 -23.55
C ALA A 145 2.26 12.79 -22.27
N THR A 146 1.58 11.64 -22.16
CA THR A 146 0.83 11.28 -20.96
C THR A 146 1.76 10.83 -19.82
N VAL A 147 2.90 10.20 -20.14
CA VAL A 147 3.96 9.89 -19.16
C VAL A 147 4.55 11.18 -18.59
N GLU A 148 4.91 12.13 -19.45
CA GLU A 148 5.44 13.43 -19.01
C GLU A 148 4.45 14.17 -18.08
N SER A 149 3.15 14.06 -18.37
CA SER A 149 2.11 14.69 -17.57
C SER A 149 1.96 14.03 -16.20
N ALA A 150 1.92 12.69 -16.16
CA ALA A 150 1.82 11.92 -14.91
C ALA A 150 3.05 12.12 -14.02
N ILE A 151 4.26 12.11 -14.59
CA ILE A 151 5.51 12.39 -13.85
C ILE A 151 5.48 13.81 -13.25
N ALA A 152 5.05 14.80 -14.02
CA ALA A 152 4.94 16.18 -13.52
C ALA A 152 3.92 16.32 -12.38
N GLU A 153 2.89 15.48 -12.37
CA GLU A 153 1.91 15.40 -11.30
C GLU A 153 2.48 14.77 -10.03
N VAL A 154 3.21 13.66 -10.14
CA VAL A 154 3.98 13.08 -9.01
C VAL A 154 4.92 14.11 -8.39
N ASP A 155 5.66 14.86 -9.22
CA ASP A 155 6.55 15.92 -8.75
C ASP A 155 5.79 17.04 -8.03
N ALA A 156 4.63 17.43 -8.56
CA ALA A 156 3.81 18.49 -7.97
C ALA A 156 3.22 18.08 -6.61
N TRP A 157 2.69 16.86 -6.50
CA TRP A 157 2.21 16.31 -5.24
C TRP A 157 3.34 16.19 -4.23
N SER A 158 4.47 15.59 -4.63
CA SER A 158 5.63 15.41 -3.75
C SER A 158 6.20 16.74 -3.25
N ALA A 159 6.22 17.77 -4.10
CA ALA A 159 6.64 19.12 -3.71
C ALA A 159 5.64 19.86 -2.81
N ALA A 160 4.37 19.44 -2.82
CA ALA A 160 3.33 20.02 -1.97
C ALA A 160 3.33 19.44 -0.54
N VAL A 161 3.90 18.23 -0.35
CA VAL A 161 3.98 17.60 0.96
C VAL A 161 4.87 18.42 1.90
N GLN A 162 4.32 18.86 3.04
CA GLN A 162 5.09 19.53 4.08
C GLN A 162 5.42 18.58 5.22
N THR A 163 6.66 18.63 5.71
CA THR A 163 7.07 17.90 6.92
C THR A 163 6.96 18.80 8.15
N ILE A 164 6.21 18.35 9.15
CA ILE A 164 5.96 19.09 10.39
C ILE A 164 6.48 18.25 11.57
N PRO A 165 7.61 18.60 12.20
CA PRO A 165 8.11 17.86 13.34
C PRO A 165 7.37 18.23 14.62
N LEU A 166 6.93 17.21 15.37
CA LEU A 166 6.62 17.39 16.78
C LEU A 166 7.91 17.69 17.56
N THR A 167 7.75 18.43 18.64
CA THR A 167 8.81 18.86 19.54
C THR A 167 8.72 18.11 20.86
N ILE A 168 9.69 18.31 21.76
CA ILE A 168 9.62 17.74 23.12
C ILE A 168 8.57 18.42 24.01
N GLU A 169 8.05 19.57 23.57
CA GLU A 169 6.99 20.30 24.26
C GLU A 169 5.62 19.80 23.79
N ILE A 170 4.53 20.32 24.38
CA ILE A 170 3.18 19.99 23.92
C ILE A 170 2.90 20.75 22.62
N ASP A 171 2.50 20.02 21.59
CA ASP A 171 2.21 20.53 20.26
C ASP A 171 0.71 20.53 19.95
N ALA A 172 0.31 21.50 19.14
CA ALA A 172 -1.04 21.63 18.61
C ALA A 172 -0.97 21.89 17.11
N ILE A 173 -1.04 20.80 16.34
CA ILE A 173 -0.98 20.84 14.89
C ILE A 173 -2.39 20.99 14.33
N VAL A 174 -2.55 22.02 13.50
CA VAL A 174 -3.74 22.21 12.67
C VAL A 174 -3.25 22.25 11.23
N GLY A 175 -3.57 21.19 10.50
CA GLY A 175 -3.23 20.95 9.12
C GLY A 175 -4.00 21.85 8.17
N THR A 176 -3.75 21.64 6.89
CA THR A 176 -4.32 22.45 5.81
C THR A 176 -5.12 21.55 4.85
N ASP A 177 -5.44 22.05 3.67
CA ASP A 177 -5.98 21.23 2.58
C ASP A 177 -4.86 20.55 1.76
N LEU A 178 -3.60 20.59 2.25
CA LEU A 178 -2.44 19.95 1.65
C LEU A 178 -1.97 18.78 2.50
N ASP A 179 -1.51 17.71 1.84
CA ASP A 179 -0.95 16.55 2.50
C ASP A 179 0.29 16.95 3.30
N ASN A 180 0.31 16.58 4.58
CA ASN A 180 1.44 16.85 5.45
C ASN A 180 1.94 15.54 6.07
N THR A 181 3.26 15.46 6.26
CA THR A 181 3.90 14.40 7.04
C THR A 181 4.30 14.97 8.39
N ILE A 182 3.62 14.52 9.43
CA ILE A 182 3.93 14.88 10.81
C ILE A 182 4.93 13.86 11.34
N THR A 183 6.09 14.30 11.81
CA THR A 183 7.13 13.38 12.33
C THR A 183 7.14 13.38 13.85
N ALA A 184 7.07 12.19 14.45
CA ALA A 184 7.06 11.98 15.89
C ALA A 184 8.10 10.92 16.30
N LEU A 185 8.66 11.07 17.49
CA LEU A 185 9.70 10.20 18.03
C LEU A 185 9.32 9.73 19.44
N VAL A 186 9.42 8.42 19.67
CA VAL A 186 9.51 7.82 21.01
C VAL A 186 10.97 7.43 21.21
N ALA A 187 11.72 8.29 21.89
CA ALA A 187 13.17 8.19 21.98
C ALA A 187 13.63 7.22 23.08
N ALA A 188 14.78 6.58 22.89
CA ALA A 188 15.39 5.71 23.90
C ALA A 188 15.70 6.48 25.21
N ASP A 189 16.08 7.76 25.11
CA ASP A 189 16.06 8.69 26.24
C ASP A 189 14.69 9.40 26.27
N PRO A 190 13.86 9.18 27.31
CA PRO A 190 12.52 9.77 27.37
C PRO A 190 12.48 11.31 27.35
N SER A 191 13.61 11.98 27.61
CA SER A 191 13.68 13.45 27.53
C SER A 191 13.78 13.99 26.10
N ASP A 192 14.08 13.14 25.13
CA ASP A 192 14.13 13.47 23.69
C ASP A 192 12.85 13.04 22.95
N THR A 193 11.89 12.40 23.63
CA THR A 193 10.60 11.98 23.06
C THR A 193 9.78 13.20 22.64
N THR A 194 9.30 13.19 21.41
CA THR A 194 8.44 14.24 20.84
C THR A 194 6.98 13.85 20.72
N LEU A 195 6.63 12.56 20.86
CA LEU A 195 5.24 12.13 20.94
C LEU A 195 4.73 12.29 22.38
N ASN A 196 4.12 13.42 22.69
CA ASN A 196 3.53 13.69 24.00
C ASN A 196 2.04 13.28 24.01
N PRO A 197 1.54 12.54 25.02
CA PRO A 197 0.12 12.19 25.11
C PRO A 197 -0.87 13.38 25.10
N GLU A 198 -0.39 14.59 25.43
CA GLU A 198 -1.19 15.83 25.38
C GLU A 198 -1.16 16.54 24.01
N ASP A 199 -0.40 16.03 23.04
CA ASP A 199 -0.39 16.59 21.68
C ASP A 199 -1.75 16.45 21.00
N THR A 200 -2.04 17.44 20.16
CA THR A 200 -3.25 17.44 19.32
C THR A 200 -2.87 17.55 17.86
N ILE A 201 -3.43 16.68 17.03
CA ILE A 201 -3.21 16.68 15.59
C ILE A 201 -4.58 16.69 14.92
N ASP A 202 -4.85 17.76 14.18
CA ASP A 202 -5.93 17.81 13.20
C ASP A 202 -5.30 17.96 11.83
N GLY A 203 -5.29 16.91 10.99
CA GLY A 203 -4.72 16.97 9.65
C GLY A 203 -5.46 17.90 8.68
N GLY A 204 -6.67 18.34 9.02
CA GLY A 204 -7.46 19.19 8.12
C GLY A 204 -8.19 18.37 7.04
N GLY A 205 -8.06 18.79 5.78
CA GLY A 205 -8.92 18.34 4.67
C GLY A 205 -8.33 17.29 3.73
N SER A 206 -7.14 16.77 4.01
CA SER A 206 -6.38 15.91 3.08
C SER A 206 -5.77 14.67 3.78
N ASP A 207 -5.04 13.85 3.01
CA ASP A 207 -4.51 12.55 3.45
C ASP A 207 -3.16 12.72 4.17
N ASN A 208 -3.21 13.15 5.43
CA ASN A 208 -2.00 13.39 6.21
C ASN A 208 -1.37 12.09 6.72
N ARG A 209 -0.04 12.08 6.78
CA ARG A 209 0.77 10.99 7.34
C ARG A 209 1.30 11.37 8.73
N LEU A 210 1.16 10.47 9.71
CA LEU A 210 1.98 10.47 10.93
C LEU A 210 3.13 9.49 10.78
N ALA A 211 4.35 9.99 10.66
CA ALA A 211 5.59 9.21 10.66
C ALA A 211 6.13 9.10 12.10
N LEU A 212 5.83 7.99 12.76
CA LEU A 212 6.25 7.68 14.12
C LEU A 212 7.47 6.76 14.12
N THR A 213 8.60 7.26 14.62
CA THR A 213 9.78 6.42 14.92
C THR A 213 9.79 6.04 16.40
N ASN A 214 9.97 4.76 16.70
CA ASN A 214 10.18 4.27 18.05
C ASN A 214 11.58 3.67 18.22
N GLU A 215 12.35 4.24 19.13
CA GLU A 215 13.68 3.78 19.53
C GLU A 215 13.70 3.21 20.96
N ALA A 216 12.60 3.32 21.69
CA ALA A 216 12.50 2.92 23.08
C ALA A 216 11.93 1.52 23.25
N VAL A 217 12.47 0.77 24.22
CA VAL A 217 11.90 -0.51 24.68
C VAL A 217 10.70 -0.21 25.58
N VAL A 218 9.54 -0.01 24.97
CA VAL A 218 8.30 0.36 25.65
C VAL A 218 7.20 -0.62 25.28
N GLU A 219 6.74 -1.44 26.24
CA GLU A 219 5.77 -2.52 25.97
C GLU A 219 4.48 -2.02 25.29
N THR A 220 4.06 -0.77 25.53
CA THR A 220 2.91 -0.17 24.86
C THR A 220 3.10 1.33 24.64
N THR A 221 3.02 1.75 23.38
CA THR A 221 2.90 3.14 22.95
C THR A 221 1.44 3.41 22.59
N THR A 222 0.75 4.22 23.38
CA THR A 222 -0.61 4.68 23.04
C THR A 222 -0.52 5.89 22.13
N LEU A 223 -1.13 5.81 20.94
CA LEU A 223 -1.23 6.95 20.04
C LEU A 223 -2.16 8.02 20.60
N LEU A 224 -2.02 9.23 20.07
CA LEU A 224 -2.71 10.42 20.53
C LEU A 224 -4.23 10.23 20.51
N SER A 225 -4.87 10.53 21.64
CA SER A 225 -6.33 10.46 21.82
C SER A 225 -7.10 11.58 21.11
N HIS A 226 -6.38 12.53 20.51
CA HIS A 226 -6.91 13.70 19.82
C HIS A 226 -6.31 13.83 18.41
N MET A 227 -6.18 12.71 17.71
CA MET A 227 -5.74 12.69 16.30
C MET A 227 -6.94 12.55 15.37
N SER A 228 -7.14 13.54 14.50
CA SER A 228 -8.12 13.54 13.42
C SER A 228 -7.47 13.83 12.06
N SER A 229 -8.10 13.35 10.98
CA SER A 229 -7.69 13.59 9.59
C SER A 229 -6.23 13.20 9.29
N VAL A 230 -5.73 12.16 9.97
CA VAL A 230 -4.48 11.47 9.61
C VAL A 230 -4.89 10.17 8.94
N ALA A 231 -4.68 10.09 7.64
CA ALA A 231 -5.03 8.94 6.82
C ALA A 231 -4.00 7.82 6.94
N THR A 232 -2.71 8.17 7.08
CA THR A 232 -1.61 7.18 7.12
C THR A 232 -0.87 7.23 8.44
N LEU A 233 -0.69 6.07 9.08
CA LEU A 233 0.24 5.86 10.17
C LEU A 233 1.46 5.11 9.65
N ALA A 234 2.58 5.81 9.50
CA ALA A 234 3.87 5.23 9.15
C ALA A 234 4.68 4.98 10.42
N TYR A 235 4.81 3.72 10.83
CA TYR A 235 5.49 3.33 12.06
C TYR A 235 6.84 2.68 11.76
N THR A 236 7.92 3.29 12.25
CA THR A 236 9.27 2.71 12.18
C THR A 236 9.70 2.21 13.55
N ASN A 237 9.94 0.91 13.71
CA ASN A 237 10.46 0.35 14.95
C ASN A 237 11.97 0.09 14.85
N SER A 238 12.74 0.76 15.69
CA SER A 238 14.18 0.54 15.87
C SER A 238 14.51 -0.05 17.24
N ALA A 239 13.50 -0.29 18.09
CA ALA A 239 13.67 -0.89 19.40
C ALA A 239 13.60 -2.43 19.36
N THR A 240 14.32 -3.07 20.29
CA THR A 240 14.20 -4.52 20.56
C THR A 240 13.11 -4.77 21.59
N GLY A 241 12.41 -5.89 21.48
CA GLY A 241 11.33 -6.30 22.37
C GLY A 241 9.95 -6.20 21.74
N VAL A 242 8.97 -6.82 22.40
CA VAL A 242 7.58 -6.79 21.94
C VAL A 242 7.00 -5.40 22.15
N GLN A 243 6.47 -4.82 21.07
CA GLN A 243 5.91 -3.47 21.07
C GLN A 243 4.42 -3.52 20.76
N THR A 244 3.60 -2.80 21.52
CA THR A 244 2.19 -2.57 21.20
C THR A 244 1.97 -1.11 20.83
N ILE A 245 1.27 -0.86 19.73
CA ILE A 245 0.85 0.46 19.27
C ILE A 245 -0.68 0.50 19.40
N ASP A 246 -1.17 1.24 20.38
CA ASP A 246 -2.61 1.35 20.63
C ASP A 246 -3.19 2.54 19.83
N THR A 247 -4.04 2.22 18.85
CA THR A 247 -4.65 3.18 17.93
C THR A 247 -6.03 3.67 18.39
N ALA A 248 -6.51 3.27 19.58
CA ALA A 248 -7.85 3.59 20.08
C ALA A 248 -8.19 5.10 20.15
N GLY A 249 -7.15 5.94 20.23
CA GLY A 249 -7.25 7.38 20.27
C GLY A 249 -7.42 8.07 18.91
N THR A 250 -7.23 7.33 17.83
CA THR A 250 -7.14 7.87 16.48
C THR A 250 -8.46 7.78 15.74
N THR A 251 -8.75 8.78 14.90
CA THR A 251 -9.89 8.75 13.99
C THR A 251 -9.43 9.07 12.57
N GLY A 252 -9.84 8.25 11.60
CA GLY A 252 -9.56 8.48 10.18
C GLY A 252 -8.30 7.83 9.62
N VAL A 253 -7.52 7.09 10.42
CA VAL A 253 -6.43 6.27 9.89
C VAL A 253 -7.03 5.19 9.00
N GLN A 254 -6.60 5.16 7.75
CA GLN A 254 -7.01 4.22 6.71
C GLN A 254 -5.82 3.37 6.24
N THR A 255 -4.59 3.86 6.37
CA THR A 255 -3.37 3.14 5.98
C THR A 255 -2.44 2.98 7.17
N ILE A 256 -1.88 1.78 7.37
CA ILE A 256 -0.74 1.56 8.26
C ILE A 256 0.44 1.08 7.42
N GLU A 257 1.53 1.83 7.49
CA GLU A 257 2.83 1.46 6.94
C GLU A 257 3.73 1.10 8.10
N MET A 258 4.44 -0.03 8.02
CA MET A 258 5.42 -0.40 9.01
C MET A 258 6.78 -0.59 8.37
N TYR A 259 7.80 -0.05 9.03
CA TYR A 259 9.20 -0.14 8.62
C TYR A 259 10.07 -0.68 9.76
N GLY A 260 11.00 -1.58 9.47
CA GLY A 260 12.10 -1.95 10.38
C GLY A 260 12.25 -3.43 10.67
N GLU A 261 13.52 -3.87 10.77
CA GLU A 261 13.96 -5.28 10.84
C GLU A 261 14.00 -5.85 12.27
N SER A 262 12.99 -5.60 13.10
CA SER A 262 12.93 -6.29 14.39
C SER A 262 12.46 -7.73 14.18
N ASP A 263 13.14 -8.73 14.76
CA ASP A 263 12.61 -10.10 14.85
C ASP A 263 11.47 -10.21 15.88
N ASP A 264 11.28 -9.17 16.71
CA ASP A 264 10.32 -9.17 17.80
C ASP A 264 8.89 -8.80 17.32
N GLU A 265 7.88 -9.25 18.07
CA GLU A 265 6.46 -9.02 17.75
C GLU A 265 6.11 -7.53 17.88
N THR A 266 5.45 -6.99 16.84
CA THR A 266 4.82 -5.67 16.88
C THR A 266 3.31 -5.86 16.77
N VAL A 267 2.54 -5.26 17.69
CA VAL A 267 1.08 -5.38 17.78
C VAL A 267 0.43 -4.03 17.52
N PHE A 268 -0.37 -3.90 16.47
CA PHE A 268 -1.27 -2.76 16.30
C PHE A 268 -2.63 -3.10 16.93
N ALA A 269 -2.98 -2.42 18.01
CA ALA A 269 -4.20 -2.67 18.77
C ALA A 269 -5.30 -1.64 18.49
N ASN A 270 -6.55 -2.06 18.64
CA ASN A 270 -7.77 -1.24 18.53
C ASN A 270 -7.93 -0.54 17.17
N VAL A 271 -7.46 -1.20 16.11
CA VAL A 271 -7.49 -0.68 14.75
C VAL A 271 -8.94 -0.68 14.22
N VAL A 272 -9.37 0.43 13.60
CA VAL A 272 -10.74 0.61 13.10
C VAL A 272 -10.72 1.26 11.72
N ASN A 273 -11.47 0.70 10.76
CA ASN A 273 -11.64 1.21 9.39
C ASN A 273 -10.34 1.34 8.58
N ILE A 274 -9.37 0.45 8.81
CA ILE A 274 -8.20 0.35 7.93
C ILE A 274 -8.64 -0.19 6.57
N VAL A 275 -8.12 0.50 5.56
CA VAL A 275 -8.20 0.17 4.15
C VAL A 275 -6.89 -0.50 3.75
N ASN A 276 -5.72 0.13 3.94
CA ASN A 276 -4.44 -0.38 3.44
C ASN A 276 -3.44 -0.78 4.54
N LEU A 277 -2.65 -1.81 4.28
CA LEU A 277 -1.53 -2.26 5.11
C LEU A 277 -0.28 -2.50 4.26
N GLU A 278 0.82 -1.87 4.65
CA GLU A 278 2.14 -2.03 4.02
C GLU A 278 3.16 -2.43 5.09
N LEU A 279 3.59 -3.70 5.10
CA LEU A 279 4.40 -4.27 6.20
C LEU A 279 5.87 -4.48 5.77
N ASN A 280 6.56 -3.38 5.52
CA ASN A 280 7.90 -3.34 4.95
C ASN A 280 9.01 -3.72 5.94
N GLY A 281 9.50 -4.95 5.83
CA GLY A 281 10.54 -5.50 6.72
C GLY A 281 10.01 -5.94 8.09
N ALA A 282 8.68 -6.06 8.21
CA ALA A 282 7.99 -6.54 9.39
C ALA A 282 8.53 -7.88 9.90
N SER A 283 8.46 -8.09 11.22
CA SER A 283 8.73 -9.40 11.80
C SER A 283 7.64 -10.39 11.40
N ALA A 284 7.99 -11.68 11.25
CA ALA A 284 7.02 -12.75 10.95
C ALA A 284 5.96 -12.93 12.06
N THR A 285 6.11 -12.24 13.19
CA THR A 285 5.21 -12.27 14.33
C THR A 285 4.39 -10.99 14.48
N THR A 286 4.49 -10.04 13.53
CA THR A 286 3.66 -8.82 13.52
C THR A 286 2.18 -9.17 13.53
N ARG A 287 1.41 -8.49 14.39
CA ARG A 287 -0.01 -8.77 14.64
C ARG A 287 -0.82 -7.49 14.59
N ILE A 288 -2.01 -7.57 13.99
CA ILE A 288 -2.94 -6.44 13.86
C ILE A 288 -4.29 -6.87 14.42
N ASP A 289 -4.70 -6.24 15.52
CA ASP A 289 -5.98 -6.48 16.19
C ASP A 289 -6.98 -5.38 15.76
N TYR A 290 -7.92 -5.72 14.88
CA TYR A 290 -8.92 -4.80 14.31
C TYR A 290 -10.37 -5.23 14.61
N THR A 291 -11.32 -4.28 14.64
CA THR A 291 -12.74 -4.56 15.02
C THR A 291 -13.78 -4.31 13.92
N VAL A 292 -13.46 -3.48 12.92
CA VAL A 292 -14.20 -3.30 11.65
C VAL A 292 -13.13 -2.98 10.63
N ALA A 293 -12.95 -3.82 9.62
CA ALA A 293 -11.97 -3.53 8.60
C ALA A 293 -12.39 -4.11 7.24
N THR A 294 -12.12 -3.32 6.22
CA THR A 294 -12.09 -3.74 4.83
C THR A 294 -10.59 -3.73 4.49
N ILE A 295 -9.87 -4.75 4.97
CA ILE A 295 -8.40 -4.76 4.86
C ILE A 295 -8.05 -5.19 3.44
N ILE A 296 -7.60 -4.21 2.68
CA ILE A 296 -6.91 -4.34 1.42
C ILE A 296 -5.42 -4.42 1.78
N ASN A 297 -4.92 -5.63 2.05
CA ASN A 297 -3.49 -5.83 2.32
C ASN A 297 -2.71 -5.74 0.99
N ASP A 298 -1.90 -4.71 0.82
CA ASP A 298 -1.21 -4.40 -0.44
C ASP A 298 0.10 -5.20 -0.57
N ASP A 299 0.89 -5.31 0.51
CA ASP A 299 2.22 -5.92 0.39
C ASP A 299 2.74 -6.69 1.61
N ASN A 300 2.83 -8.01 1.42
CA ASN A 300 3.53 -9.02 2.22
C ASN A 300 3.49 -8.86 3.75
N MET A 301 2.68 -9.69 4.39
CA MET A 301 3.17 -10.79 5.24
C MET A 301 1.97 -11.57 5.79
N ASN A 302 2.22 -12.80 6.24
CA ASN A 302 1.24 -13.69 6.85
C ASN A 302 0.56 -12.99 8.05
N ILE A 303 -0.55 -12.29 7.82
CA ILE A 303 -1.37 -11.71 8.89
C ILE A 303 -1.91 -12.89 9.70
N VAL A 304 -1.26 -13.22 10.82
CA VAL A 304 -1.80 -14.18 11.77
C VAL A 304 -2.96 -13.50 12.50
N ASN A 305 -4.17 -13.68 11.97
CA ASN A 305 -5.40 -13.31 12.65
C ASN A 305 -5.51 -14.09 13.98
N SER A 306 -5.52 -13.38 15.11
CA SER A 306 -5.81 -13.97 16.42
C SER A 306 -7.21 -13.66 16.96
N SER A 307 -8.04 -12.86 16.26
CA SER A 307 -9.42 -12.60 16.67
C SER A 307 -10.39 -13.69 16.20
N MET A 308 -10.05 -14.96 16.42
CA MET A 308 -11.00 -16.05 16.63
C MET A 308 -10.55 -17.03 17.73
N GLU A 309 -9.91 -16.55 18.79
CA GLU A 309 -9.97 -17.25 20.07
C GLU A 309 -10.94 -16.55 21.04
N THR A 310 -12.15 -17.14 21.11
CA THR A 310 -13.15 -17.03 22.19
C THR A 310 -13.88 -15.70 22.42
N GLN A 311 -15.15 -15.67 22.01
CA GLN A 311 -16.23 -15.80 23.01
C GLN A 311 -17.50 -16.38 22.39
N VAL A 312 -17.67 -17.69 22.60
CA VAL A 312 -19.01 -18.25 22.80
C VAL A 312 -19.60 -17.57 24.03
N VAL A 313 -20.76 -16.94 23.86
CA VAL A 313 -21.81 -16.94 24.88
C VAL A 313 -23.05 -17.58 24.27
#